data_AF-A0A514ZS50-F1
#
_entry.id   AF-A0A514ZS50-F1
#
_cell.length_a   1.000
_cell.length_b   1.000
_cell.length_c   1.000
_cell.angle_alpha   90.00
_cell.angle_beta   90.00
_cell.angle_gamma   90.00
#
_symmetry.space_group_name_H-M   'P 1'
#
loop_
_entity.id
_entity.type
_entity.pdbx_description
1 polymer ?
#
loop_
_entity_poly.entity_id
_entity_poly.type
_entity_poly.pdbx_seq_one_letter_code
_entity_poly.pdbx_strand_id
1 'polypeptide(L)'
;MRTKQSIPKEVSLILHRQRKRLSELNALDKWTEPEFEEIIHCSTEWDIQKQSWIFPLPAIEKLAFDARTPDKQARSLQMIAKYMNLDSTK
;
A
#
# COMPACT_ATOMS: atom_id res chain seq x y z
N MET A 1 14.43 2.62 -27.32
CA MET A 1 15.08 3.44 -26.27
C MET A 1 14.06 3.69 -25.17
N ARG A 2 14.20 3.09 -23.98
CA ARG A 2 13.33 3.40 -22.82
C ARG A 2 13.78 4.72 -22.23
N THR A 3 12.98 5.77 -22.37
CA THR A 3 13.20 7.04 -21.67
C THR A 3 13.16 6.75 -20.17
N LYS A 4 14.21 7.14 -19.44
CA LYS A 4 14.21 7.13 -17.98
C LYS A 4 13.20 8.17 -17.52
N GLN A 5 11.94 7.79 -17.38
CA GLN A 5 10.92 8.66 -16.80
C GLN A 5 11.26 8.86 -15.32
N SER A 6 11.61 10.09 -14.95
CA SER A 6 11.89 10.47 -13.58
C SER A 6 10.60 10.64 -12.80
N ILE A 7 10.58 10.21 -11.53
CA ILE A 7 9.47 10.47 -10.61
C ILE A 7 9.37 11.99 -10.40
N PRO A 8 8.17 12.60 -10.49
CA PRO A 8 7.99 14.02 -10.19
C PRO A 8 8.47 14.37 -8.77
N LYS A 9 8.98 15.60 -8.59
CA LYS A 9 9.49 16.07 -7.29
C LYS A 9 8.40 16.03 -6.20
N GLU A 10 7.16 16.37 -6.56
CA GLU A 10 6.00 16.32 -5.66
C GLU A 10 5.70 14.90 -5.20
N VAL A 11 5.70 13.94 -6.12
CA VAL A 11 5.53 12.50 -5.81
C VAL A 11 6.65 12.03 -4.87
N SER A 12 7.89 12.46 -5.11
CA SER A 12 9.02 12.13 -4.22
C SER A 12 8.83 12.64 -2.79
N LEU A 13 8.27 13.84 -2.62
CA LEU A 13 7.93 14.39 -1.30
C LEU A 13 6.81 13.61 -0.61
N ILE A 14 5.79 13.20 -1.37
CA ILE A 14 4.69 12.37 -0.85
C ILE A 14 5.24 11.02 -0.38
N LEU A 15 6.04 10.33 -1.20
CA LEU A 15 6.65 9.05 -0.86
C LEU A 15 7.53 9.15 0.40
N HIS A 16 8.28 10.25 0.55
CA HIS A 16 9.08 10.46 1.76
C HIS A 16 8.21 10.58 3.01
N ARG A 17 7.12 11.35 2.94
CA ARG A 17 6.17 11.52 4.06
C ARG A 17 5.46 10.21 4.39
N GLN A 18 4.98 9.49 3.37
CA GLN A 18 4.34 8.18 3.53
C GLN A 18 5.28 7.19 4.22
N ARG A 19 6.54 7.09 3.81
CA ARG A 19 7.52 6.20 4.46
C ARG A 19 7.76 6.54 5.92
N LYS A 20 7.92 7.83 6.24
CA LYS A 20 8.09 8.29 7.62
C LYS A 20 6.86 7.90 8.45
N ARG A 21 5.66 8.24 7.97
CA ARG A 21 4.42 7.98 8.68
C ARG A 21 4.12 6.50 8.83
N LEU A 22 4.39 5.71 7.80
CA LEU A 22 4.27 4.25 7.83
C LEU A 22 5.20 3.62 8.88
N SER A 23 6.40 4.18 9.08
CA SER A 23 7.30 3.73 10.15
C SER A 23 6.74 4.02 11.54
N GLU A 24 6.13 5.21 11.73
CA GLU A 24 5.49 5.58 13.00
C GLU A 24 4.29 4.68 13.32
N LEU A 25 3.42 4.44 12.33
CA LEU A 25 2.23 3.59 12.50
C LEU A 25 2.60 2.12 12.70
N ASN A 26 3.64 1.61 12.02
CA ASN A 26 4.09 0.23 12.22
C ASN A 26 4.74 -0.01 13.58
N ALA A 27 5.16 1.03 14.29
CA ALA A 27 5.67 0.92 15.65
C ALA A 27 4.54 0.80 16.70
N LEU A 28 3.28 0.99 16.31
CA LEU A 28 2.13 0.82 17.20
C LEU A 28 1.81 -0.67 17.39
N ASP A 29 1.49 -1.03 18.63
CA ASP A 29 1.08 -2.40 19.00
C ASP A 29 -0.28 -2.80 18.42
N LYS A 30 -1.16 -1.81 18.19
CA LYS A 30 -2.50 -1.96 17.62
C LYS A 30 -2.84 -0.74 16.77
N TRP A 31 -3.76 -0.93 15.82
CA TRP A 31 -4.31 0.17 15.04
C TRP A 31 -5.78 0.37 15.36
N THR A 32 -6.15 1.63 15.55
CA THR A 32 -7.52 2.11 15.41
C THR A 32 -7.93 2.11 13.93
N GLU A 33 -9.22 2.24 13.66
CA GLU A 33 -9.72 2.32 12.28
C GLU A 33 -9.11 3.49 11.47
N PRO A 34 -8.99 4.72 12.02
CA PRO A 34 -8.31 5.82 11.32
C PRO A 34 -6.81 5.54 11.06
N GLU A 35 -6.11 4.93 12.01
CA GLU A 35 -4.69 4.56 11.83
C GLU A 35 -4.53 3.49 10.76
N PHE A 36 -5.47 2.54 10.68
CA PHE A 36 -5.48 1.54 9.63
C PHE A 36 -5.75 2.14 8.25
N GLU A 37 -6.69 3.08 8.12
CA GLU A 37 -6.90 3.82 6.87
C GLU A 37 -5.64 4.57 6.43
N GLU A 38 -4.91 5.16 7.39
CA GLU A 38 -3.66 5.83 7.11
C GLU A 38 -2.54 4.86 6.70
N ILE A 39 -2.48 3.67 7.30
CA ILE A 39 -1.61 2.56 6.88
C ILE A 39 -1.89 2.19 5.42
N ILE A 40 -3.16 2.04 5.02
CA ILE A 40 -3.55 1.73 3.64
C ILE A 40 -3.05 2.83 2.70
N HIS A 41 -3.31 4.10 3.03
CA HIS A 41 -2.87 5.24 2.22
C HIS A 41 -1.34 5.28 2.07
N CYS A 42 -0.61 5.11 3.17
CA CYS A 42 0.86 5.15 3.18
C CYS A 42 1.53 3.92 2.55
N SER A 43 0.77 2.85 2.34
CA SER A 43 1.23 1.63 1.67
C SER A 43 1.04 1.66 0.15
N THR A 44 0.50 2.76 -0.39
CA THR A 44 0.40 2.97 -1.85
C THR A 44 1.74 3.35 -2.46
N GLU A 45 1.92 3.01 -3.73
CA GLU A 45 3.12 3.28 -4.50
C GLU A 45 2.79 4.04 -5.79
N TRP A 46 3.74 4.82 -6.30
CA TRP A 46 3.60 5.50 -7.58
C TRP A 46 4.06 4.60 -8.73
N ASP A 47 3.13 4.22 -9.61
CA ASP A 47 3.43 3.48 -10.83
C ASP A 47 3.88 4.47 -11.92
N ILE A 48 5.15 4.36 -12.34
CA ILE A 48 5.75 5.24 -13.34
C ILE A 48 5.10 5.04 -14.72
N GLN A 49 4.68 3.83 -15.06
CA GLN A 49 4.11 3.51 -16.38
C GLN A 49 2.68 4.06 -16.51
N LYS A 50 1.89 3.94 -15.44
CA LYS A 50 0.49 4.41 -15.40
C LYS A 50 0.35 5.86 -14.97
N GLN A 51 1.43 6.44 -14.41
CA GLN A 51 1.42 7.77 -13.78
C GLN A 51 0.29 7.90 -12.76
N SER A 52 0.11 6.87 -11.94
CA SER A 52 -0.96 6.81 -10.95
C SER A 52 -0.50 6.10 -9.68
N TRP A 53 -1.22 6.36 -8.59
CA TRP A 53 -1.05 5.63 -7.34
C TRP A 53 -1.69 4.25 -7.46
N ILE A 54 -0.95 3.24 -7.05
CA ILE A 54 -1.40 1.85 -6.98
C ILE A 54 -1.28 1.37 -5.53
N PHE A 55 -2.09 0.36 -5.19
CA PHE A 55 -1.91 -0.38 -3.95
C PHE A 55 -1.30 -1.73 -4.32
N PRO A 56 0.02 -1.92 -4.16
CA PRO A 56 0.72 -3.09 -4.68
C PRO A 56 0.31 -4.35 -3.93
N LEU A 57 0.24 -5.48 -4.65
CA LEU A 57 -0.16 -6.78 -4.10
C LEU A 57 0.64 -7.17 -2.84
N PRO A 58 1.99 -7.02 -2.77
CA PRO A 58 2.74 -7.31 -1.55
C PRO A 58 2.27 -6.53 -0.32
N ALA A 59 1.85 -5.28 -0.50
CA ALA A 59 1.34 -4.48 0.60
C ALA A 59 -0.06 -4.93 1.03
N ILE A 60 -0.91 -5.31 0.07
CA ILE A 60 -2.24 -5.88 0.34
C ILE A 60 -2.09 -7.19 1.11
N GLU A 61 -1.22 -8.10 0.65
CA GLU A 61 -0.96 -9.38 1.32
C GLU A 61 -0.44 -9.17 2.74
N LYS A 62 0.54 -8.26 2.92
CA LYS A 62 1.06 -7.96 4.25
C LYS A 62 -0.06 -7.51 5.21
N LEU A 63 -0.95 -6.63 4.76
CA LEU A 63 -2.04 -6.11 5.59
C LEU A 63 -3.17 -7.12 5.79
N ALA A 64 -3.44 -7.97 4.80
CA ALA A 64 -4.44 -9.04 4.88
C ALA A 64 -4.15 -10.07 5.99
N PHE A 65 -2.89 -10.19 6.41
CA PHE A 65 -2.43 -11.15 7.42
C PHE A 65 -1.74 -10.49 8.64
N ASP A 66 -1.71 -9.15 8.71
CA ASP A 66 -1.21 -8.45 9.90
C ASP A 66 -2.24 -8.58 11.04
N ALA A 67 -1.79 -9.03 12.21
CA ALA A 67 -2.65 -9.22 13.38
C ALA A 67 -3.28 -7.93 13.91
N ARG A 68 -2.77 -6.76 13.50
CA ARG A 68 -3.29 -5.44 13.88
C ARG A 68 -4.36 -4.95 12.92
N THR A 69 -4.51 -5.58 11.75
CA THR A 69 -5.57 -5.25 10.80
C THR A 69 -6.93 -5.64 11.38
N PRO A 70 -7.94 -4.76 11.37
CA PRO A 70 -9.24 -5.13 11.89
C PRO A 70 -9.91 -6.22 11.04
N ASP A 71 -10.57 -7.18 11.69
CA ASP A 71 -11.07 -8.43 11.05
C ASP A 71 -11.91 -8.22 9.79
N LYS A 72 -12.79 -7.22 9.79
CA LYS A 72 -13.66 -6.90 8.65
C LYS A 72 -12.84 -6.49 7.43
N GLN A 73 -11.80 -5.69 7.65
CA GLN A 73 -10.88 -5.20 6.64
C GLN A 73 -9.92 -6.31 6.18
N ALA A 74 -9.44 -7.15 7.11
CA ALA A 74 -8.57 -8.30 6.79
C ALA A 74 -9.22 -9.23 5.76
N ARG A 75 -10.50 -9.60 5.97
CA ARG A 75 -11.25 -10.45 5.02
C ARG A 75 -11.38 -9.82 3.64
N SER A 76 -11.68 -8.52 3.57
CA SER A 76 -11.75 -7.79 2.31
C SER A 76 -10.41 -7.79 1.58
N LEU A 77 -9.31 -7.54 2.30
CA LEU A 77 -7.96 -7.55 1.73
C LEU A 77 -7.53 -8.94 1.24
N GLN A 78 -7.88 -10.00 1.95
CA GLN A 78 -7.63 -11.38 1.52
C GLN A 78 -8.35 -11.71 0.20
N MET A 79 -9.60 -11.26 0.06
CA MET A 79 -10.35 -11.42 -1.19
C MET A 79 -9.72 -10.63 -2.33
N ILE A 80 -9.31 -9.38 -2.09
CA ILE A 80 -8.62 -8.54 -3.08
C ILE A 80 -7.30 -9.18 -3.52
N ALA A 81 -6.47 -9.63 -2.58
CA ALA A 81 -5.20 -10.31 -2.86
C ALA A 81 -5.41 -11.55 -3.74
N LYS A 82 -6.45 -12.35 -3.45
CA LYS A 82 -6.81 -13.53 -4.26
C LYS A 82 -7.16 -13.14 -5.71
N TYR A 83 -7.98 -12.12 -5.92
CA TYR A 83 -8.34 -11.67 -7.27
C TYR A 83 -7.15 -11.12 -8.05
N MET A 84 -6.31 -10.29 -7.40
CA MET A 84 -5.12 -9.74 -8.03
C MET A 84 -4.07 -10.81 -8.39
N ASN A 85 -3.93 -11.85 -7.56
CA ASN A 85 -3.09 -13.00 -7.87
C ASN A 85 -3.59 -13.77 -9.10
N LEU A 86 -4.91 -13.99 -9.21
CA LEU A 86 -5.50 -14.67 -10.36
C LEU A 86 -5.30 -13.87 -11.66
N ASP A 87 -5.45 -12.55 -11.62
CA ASP A 87 -5.20 -11.69 -12.79
C ASP A 87 -3.74 -11.64 -13.20
N SER A 88 -2.80 -11.84 -12.26
CA SER A 88 -1.36 -11.88 -12.54
C SER A 88 -0.90 -13.20 -13.19
N THR A 89 -1.74 -14.23 -13.18
CA THR A 89 -1.44 -15.56 -13.77
C THR A 89 -1.99 -15.75 -15.19
N LYS A 90 -2.62 -14.73 -15.78
CA LYS A 90 -3.10 -14.72 -17.17
C LYS A 90 -2.16 -13.92 -18.07
#